data_AF-A0AA35RRB2-F1
#
_entry.id   AF-A0AA35RRB2-F1
#
_cell.length_a   1.000
_cell.length_b   1.000
_cell.length_c   1.000
_cell.angle_alpha   90.00
_cell.angle_beta   90.00
_cell.angle_gamma   90.00
#
_symmetry.space_group_name_H-M   'P 1'
#
loop_
_entity.id
_entity.type
_entity.pdbx_description
1 polymer ?
#
loop_
_entity_poly.entity_id
_entity_poly.type
_entity_poly.pdbx_seq_one_letter_code
_entity_poly.pdbx_strand_id
1 'polypeptide(L)'
;MKKAFSPAAKRYLAELLVLENMLKNYQEHSRPELVAVMEDWKQRRTEARRHLKTMFNPRFGSVFRTEKSPTYFSLRLSAFANLYTASVDNLMNYSLDYTFIPRRTALPHEPDLNFDLDIRLTDPD
;
A
#
# COMPACT_ATOMS: atom_id res chain seq x y z
N MET A 1 11.76 -2.52 -18.99
CA MET A 1 10.79 -1.41 -18.94
C MET A 1 10.09 -1.44 -17.58
N LYS A 2 10.46 -0.57 -16.63
CA LYS A 2 9.76 -0.45 -15.34
C LYS A 2 8.37 0.12 -15.62
N LYS A 3 7.31 -0.71 -15.65
CA LYS A 3 5.95 -0.16 -15.60
C LYS A 3 5.76 0.37 -14.19
N ALA A 4 6.11 1.64 -14.01
CA ALA A 4 5.84 2.36 -12.77
C ALA A 4 4.35 2.24 -12.46
N PHE A 5 4.02 2.03 -11.18
CA PHE A 5 2.65 2.08 -10.72
C PHE A 5 2.03 3.40 -11.20
N SER A 6 0.92 3.34 -11.92
CA SER A 6 0.31 4.51 -12.58
C SER A 6 0.15 5.65 -11.56
N PRO A 7 0.43 6.92 -11.92
CA PRO A 7 0.20 8.05 -11.02
C PRO A 7 -1.23 8.07 -10.44
N ALA A 8 -2.21 7.69 -11.25
CA ALA A 8 -3.60 7.53 -10.80
C ALA A 8 -3.74 6.43 -9.73
N ALA A 9 -3.07 5.29 -9.93
CA ALA A 9 -3.08 4.18 -8.98
C ALA A 9 -2.47 4.58 -7.63
N LYS A 10 -1.37 5.34 -7.65
CA LYS A 10 -0.74 5.89 -6.44
C LYS A 10 -1.71 6.81 -5.68
N ARG A 11 -2.39 7.70 -6.40
CA ARG A 11 -3.39 8.61 -5.82
C ARG A 11 -4.54 7.86 -5.14
N TYR A 12 -5.16 6.91 -5.83
CA TYR A 12 -6.26 6.14 -5.23
C TYR A 12 -5.82 5.29 -4.04
N LEU A 13 -4.59 4.76 -4.07
CA LEU A 13 -4.04 4.03 -2.93
C LEU A 13 -3.82 4.96 -1.73
N ALA A 14 -3.24 6.14 -1.94
CA ALA A 14 -3.05 7.13 -0.88
C ALA A 14 -4.39 7.57 -0.27
N GLU A 15 -5.38 7.89 -1.11
CA GLU A 15 -6.73 8.23 -0.67
C GLU A 15 -7.37 7.09 0.13
N LEU A 16 -7.26 5.84 -0.34
CA LEU A 16 -7.77 4.68 0.38
C LEU A 16 -7.16 4.55 1.78
N LEU A 17 -5.84 4.68 1.89
CA LEU A 17 -5.12 4.55 3.17
C LEU A 17 -5.51 5.67 4.15
N VAL A 18 -5.59 6.90 3.67
CA VAL A 18 -6.02 8.05 4.49
C VAL A 18 -7.45 7.87 4.97
N LEU A 19 -8.38 7.49 4.08
CA LEU A 19 -9.79 7.28 4.45
C LEU A 19 -9.95 6.11 5.43
N GLU A 20 -9.21 5.02 5.28
CA GLU A 20 -9.24 3.90 6.24
C GLU A 20 -8.71 4.32 7.62
N ASN A 21 -7.66 5.15 7.67
CA ASN A 21 -7.15 5.70 8.93
C ASN A 21 -8.14 6.65 9.59
N MET A 22 -8.73 7.58 8.83
CA MET A 22 -9.75 8.51 9.34
C MET A 22 -10.97 7.75 9.88
N LEU A 23 -11.51 6.80 9.10
CA LEU A 23 -12.66 6.00 9.54
C LEU A 23 -12.35 5.20 10.81
N LYS A 24 -11.12 4.69 10.96
CA LYS A 24 -10.68 3.99 12.18
C LYS A 24 -10.70 4.92 13.40
N ASN A 25 -10.23 6.17 13.24
CA ASN A 25 -10.10 7.12 14.34
C ASN A 25 -11.42 7.80 14.74
N TYR A 26 -12.38 7.93 13.81
CA TYR A 26 -13.62 8.68 14.05
C TYR A 26 -14.88 7.82 14.22
N GLN A 27 -14.78 6.47 14.21
CA GLN A 27 -15.92 5.54 14.20
C GLN A 27 -16.93 5.68 15.35
N GLU A 28 -16.52 6.18 16.52
CA GLU A 28 -17.35 6.20 17.75
C GLU A 28 -18.10 7.53 17.98
N HIS A 29 -18.02 8.49 17.05
CA HIS A 29 -18.61 9.81 17.26
C HIS A 29 -20.08 9.87 16.88
N SER A 30 -20.94 10.24 17.84
CA SER A 30 -22.40 10.38 17.65
C SER A 30 -22.86 11.77 17.19
N ARG A 31 -21.95 12.65 16.76
CA ARG A 31 -22.33 13.99 16.27
C ARG A 31 -22.97 13.87 14.88
N PRO A 32 -24.16 14.43 14.64
CA PRO A 32 -24.87 14.27 13.36
C PRO A 32 -24.08 14.80 12.16
N GLU A 33 -23.31 15.89 12.34
CA GLU A 33 -22.40 16.42 11.31
C GLU A 33 -21.28 15.43 10.94
N LEU A 34 -20.71 14.74 11.93
CA LEU A 34 -19.67 13.74 11.70
C LEU A 34 -20.24 12.49 11.04
N VAL A 35 -21.48 12.11 11.34
CA VAL A 35 -22.17 10.98 10.69
C VAL A 35 -22.29 11.20 9.18
N ALA A 36 -22.70 12.40 8.74
CA ALA A 36 -22.78 12.72 7.33
C ALA A 36 -21.42 12.64 6.62
N VAL A 37 -20.38 13.19 7.25
CA VAL A 37 -19.00 13.16 6.72
C VAL A 37 -18.44 11.72 6.65
N MET A 38 -18.72 10.89 7.66
CA MET A 38 -18.30 9.49 7.65
C MET A 38 -18.94 8.69 6.51
N GLU A 39 -20.19 9.00 6.15
CA GLU A 39 -20.85 8.33 5.03
C GLU A 39 -20.22 8.70 3.69
N ASP A 40 -19.88 9.99 3.49
CA ASP A 40 -19.08 10.44 2.34
C ASP A 40 -17.73 9.70 2.26
N TRP A 41 -17.02 9.60 3.39
CA TRP A 41 -15.74 8.87 3.44
C TRP A 41 -15.88 7.39 3.09
N LYS A 42 -16.95 6.71 3.54
CA LYS A 42 -17.22 5.32 3.16
C LYS A 42 -17.51 5.17 1.67
N GLN A 43 -18.23 6.13 1.08
CA GLN A 43 -18.53 6.14 -0.35
C GLN A 43 -17.23 6.32 -1.15
N ARG A 44 -16.41 7.31 -0.81
CA ARG A 44 -15.11 7.57 -1.44
C ARG A 44 -14.14 6.40 -1.29
N ARG A 45 -14.12 5.75 -0.12
CA ARG A 45 -13.35 4.52 0.11
C ARG A 45 -13.76 3.41 -0.86
N THR A 46 -15.06 3.26 -1.09
CA THR A 46 -15.62 2.23 -1.98
C THR A 46 -15.28 2.53 -3.44
N GLU A 47 -15.34 3.80 -3.84
CA GLU A 47 -14.93 4.26 -5.17
C GLU A 47 -13.43 4.05 -5.41
N ALA A 48 -12.57 4.45 -4.47
CA ALA A 48 -11.13 4.24 -4.55
C ALA A 48 -10.78 2.74 -4.68
N ARG A 49 -11.45 1.86 -3.91
CA ARG A 49 -11.29 0.40 -4.04
C ARG A 49 -11.72 -0.10 -5.41
N ARG A 50 -12.82 0.42 -5.97
CA ARG A 50 -13.29 0.05 -7.31
C ARG A 50 -12.27 0.44 -8.37
N HIS A 51 -11.75 1.66 -8.34
CA HIS A 51 -10.73 2.12 -9.29
C HIS A 51 -9.42 1.34 -9.17
N LEU A 52 -8.96 1.05 -7.95
CA LEU A 52 -7.77 0.21 -7.77
C LEU A 52 -7.98 -1.20 -8.33
N LYS A 53 -9.17 -1.79 -8.15
CA LYS A 53 -9.48 -3.13 -8.67
C LYS A 53 -9.45 -3.18 -10.20
N THR A 54 -9.93 -2.15 -10.90
CA THR A 54 -9.93 -2.12 -12.37
C THR A 54 -8.54 -1.95 -12.98
N MET A 55 -7.53 -1.55 -12.19
CA MET A 55 -6.14 -1.42 -12.65
C MET A 55 -5.39 -2.76 -12.71
N PHE A 56 -5.98 -3.84 -12.16
CA PHE A 56 -5.43 -5.19 -12.21
C PHE A 56 -6.18 -6.07 -13.20
N ASN A 57 -5.75 -7.33 -13.32
CA ASN A 57 -6.42 -8.27 -14.20
C ASN A 57 -7.89 -8.46 -13.78
N PRO A 58 -8.88 -8.33 -14.68
CA PRO A 58 -10.29 -8.43 -14.32
C PRO A 58 -10.72 -9.82 -13.85
N ARG A 59 -9.98 -10.89 -14.20
CA ARG A 59 -10.32 -12.26 -13.85
C ARG A 59 -9.78 -12.68 -12.48
N PHE A 60 -8.51 -12.37 -12.21
CA PHE A 60 -7.83 -12.83 -10.98
C PHE A 60 -7.32 -11.70 -10.08
N GLY A 61 -7.43 -10.44 -10.50
CA GLY A 61 -6.96 -9.29 -9.74
C GLY A 61 -5.44 -9.19 -9.69
N SER A 62 -4.92 -8.75 -8.55
CA SER A 62 -3.48 -8.66 -8.30
C SER A 62 -2.93 -10.03 -7.93
N VAL A 63 -1.79 -10.40 -8.52
CA VAL A 63 -1.06 -11.62 -8.15
C VAL A 63 -0.58 -11.56 -6.70
N PHE A 64 -0.38 -10.36 -6.15
CA PHE A 64 0.27 -10.17 -4.85
C PHE A 64 -0.70 -9.91 -3.68
N ARG A 65 -1.91 -9.39 -3.94
CA ARG A 65 -2.82 -8.96 -2.88
C ARG A 65 -4.28 -9.12 -3.27
N THR A 66 -5.09 -9.57 -2.32
CA THR A 66 -6.56 -9.52 -2.38
C THR A 66 -7.04 -8.63 -1.25
N GLU A 67 -7.65 -7.51 -1.60
CA GLU A 67 -8.04 -6.46 -0.64
C GLU A 67 -6.90 -6.03 0.30
N LYS A 68 -6.97 -6.42 1.57
CA LYS A 68 -5.98 -6.13 2.62
C LYS A 68 -4.93 -7.23 2.78
N SER A 69 -5.18 -8.43 2.27
CA SER A 69 -4.37 -9.61 2.58
C SER A 69 -3.42 -9.99 1.43
N PRO A 70 -2.18 -10.41 1.73
CA PRO A 70 -1.30 -10.97 0.72
C PRO A 70 -1.90 -12.28 0.15
N THR A 71 -1.63 -12.56 -1.13
CA THR A 71 -2.02 -13.84 -1.74
C THR A 71 -1.10 -14.96 -1.27
N TYR A 72 -1.51 -16.21 -1.51
CA TYR A 72 -0.64 -17.38 -1.31
C TYR A 72 0.69 -17.25 -2.08
N PHE A 73 0.64 -16.70 -3.30
CA PHE A 73 1.83 -16.42 -4.09
C PHE A 73 2.79 -15.46 -3.36
N SER A 74 2.28 -14.34 -2.82
CA SER A 74 3.09 -13.41 -2.04
C SER A 74 3.73 -14.06 -0.81
N LEU A 75 2.95 -14.85 -0.07
CA LEU A 75 3.44 -15.54 1.13
C LEU A 75 4.55 -16.53 0.80
N ARG A 76 4.40 -17.30 -0.30
CA ARG A 76 5.45 -18.20 -0.78
C ARG A 76 6.67 -17.40 -1.23
N LEU A 77 6.47 -16.36 -2.04
CA LEU A 77 7.58 -15.54 -2.52
C LEU A 77 8.43 -14.98 -1.37
N SER A 78 7.80 -14.41 -0.34
CA SER A 78 8.50 -13.88 0.83
C SER A 78 9.23 -14.93 1.66
N ALA A 79 8.76 -16.18 1.65
CA ALA A 79 9.39 -17.27 2.39
C ALA A 79 10.60 -17.87 1.65
N PHE A 80 10.60 -17.86 0.31
CA PHE A 80 11.63 -18.53 -0.49
C PHE A 80 12.69 -17.60 -1.07
N ALA A 81 12.36 -16.33 -1.31
CA ALA A 81 13.26 -15.40 -1.97
C ALA A 81 13.64 -14.25 -1.03
N ASN A 82 14.93 -14.10 -0.74
CA ASN A 82 15.45 -12.91 -0.05
C ASN A 82 15.34 -11.66 -0.93
N LEU A 83 15.39 -11.82 -2.25
CA LEU A 83 15.29 -10.74 -3.22
C LEU A 83 14.39 -11.17 -4.38
N TYR A 84 13.50 -10.26 -4.80
CA TYR A 84 12.60 -10.47 -5.94
C TYR A 84 12.65 -9.27 -6.88
N THR A 85 12.66 -9.55 -8.18
CA THR A 85 12.67 -8.54 -9.24
C THR A 85 12.04 -9.08 -10.52
N ALA A 86 11.63 -8.19 -11.43
CA ALA A 86 10.98 -8.59 -12.69
C ALA A 86 11.95 -9.19 -13.73
N SER A 87 13.23 -8.82 -13.68
CA SER A 87 14.32 -9.38 -14.52
C SER A 87 15.64 -9.28 -13.75
N VAL A 88 16.57 -10.20 -14.01
CA VAL A 88 17.94 -10.17 -13.46
C VAL A 88 18.65 -8.87 -13.86
N ASP A 89 18.36 -8.31 -15.03
CA ASP A 89 18.95 -7.05 -15.51
C ASP A 89 18.71 -5.87 -14.55
N ASN A 90 17.65 -5.94 -13.73
CA ASN A 90 17.40 -4.90 -12.74
C ASN A 90 18.51 -4.82 -11.68
N LEU A 91 19.22 -5.93 -11.43
CA LEU A 91 20.36 -6.00 -10.51
C LEU A 91 21.60 -5.29 -11.06
N MET A 92 21.69 -5.10 -12.38
CA MET A 92 22.81 -4.39 -13.02
C MET A 92 22.86 -2.89 -12.66
N ASN A 93 21.79 -2.36 -12.04
CA ASN A 93 21.74 -0.97 -11.58
C ASN A 93 22.35 -0.78 -10.18
N TYR A 94 22.90 -1.82 -9.57
CA TYR A 94 23.49 -1.79 -8.24
C TYR A 94 24.99 -2.03 -8.33
N SER A 95 25.76 -1.42 -7.43
CA SER A 95 27.18 -1.73 -7.26
C SER A 95 27.34 -3.18 -6.79
N LEU A 96 28.50 -3.79 -7.09
CA LEU A 96 28.85 -5.12 -6.57
C LEU A 96 28.98 -5.13 -5.04
N ASP A 97 29.29 -3.98 -4.45
CA ASP A 97 29.39 -3.81 -2.99
C ASP A 97 28.06 -3.40 -2.33
N TYR A 98 26.95 -3.39 -3.10
CA TYR A 98 25.66 -2.95 -2.59
C TYR A 98 25.05 -3.99 -1.64
N THR A 99 24.73 -3.56 -0.41
CA THR A 99 24.04 -4.39 0.57
C THR A 99 22.55 -4.05 0.63
N PHE A 100 21.69 -5.03 0.33
CA PHE A 100 20.24 -4.88 0.43
C PHE A 100 19.79 -4.99 1.90
N ILE A 101 19.25 -3.91 2.46
CA ILE A 101 18.70 -3.88 3.82
C ILE A 101 17.17 -3.85 3.75
N PRO A 102 16.45 -4.93 4.14
CA PRO A 102 15.00 -4.97 4.10
C PRO A 102 14.37 -4.09 5.18
N ARG A 103 13.18 -3.52 4.90
CA ARG A 103 12.37 -2.81 5.91
C ARG A 103 11.87 -3.79 6.96
N ARG A 104 11.89 -3.37 8.24
CA ARG A 104 11.37 -4.16 9.36
C ARG A 104 9.84 -4.18 9.29
N THR A 105 9.24 -5.37 9.22
CA THR A 105 7.77 -5.50 9.30
C THR A 105 7.34 -5.45 10.75
N ALA A 106 6.51 -4.49 11.13
CA ALA A 106 5.99 -4.37 12.48
C ALA A 106 5.05 -5.52 12.82
N LEU A 107 5.20 -6.11 14.01
CA LEU A 107 4.24 -7.05 14.57
C LEU A 107 3.02 -6.29 15.14
N PRO A 108 1.86 -6.96 15.35
CA PRO A 108 0.64 -6.27 15.80
C PRO A 108 0.74 -5.52 17.14
N HIS A 109 1.71 -5.87 17.98
CA HIS A 109 1.98 -5.20 19.26
C HIS A 109 3.09 -4.14 19.17
N GLU A 110 3.75 -4.02 18.02
CA GLU A 110 4.78 -3.02 17.79
C GLU A 110 4.17 -1.76 17.19
N PRO A 111 4.70 -0.57 17.53
CA PRO A 111 4.31 0.65 16.84
C PRO A 111 4.77 0.59 15.38
N ASP A 112 3.86 0.84 14.43
CA ASP A 112 4.21 0.93 13.01
C ASP A 112 4.83 2.30 12.69
N LEU A 113 6.11 2.45 13.02
CA LEU A 113 6.87 3.68 12.79
C LEU A 113 7.30 3.86 11.32
N ASN A 114 7.07 2.87 10.45
CA ASN A 114 7.51 2.92 9.05
C ASN A 114 6.68 3.90 8.22
N PHE A 115 5.43 4.17 8.61
CA PHE A 115 4.57 5.12 7.91
C PHE A 115 5.05 6.58 8.10
N ASP A 116 5.68 6.88 9.24
CA ASP A 116 6.12 8.22 9.61
C ASP A 116 7.44 8.65 8.95
N LEU A 117 8.31 7.69 8.57
CA LEU A 117 9.63 7.99 8.01
C LEU A 117 9.59 8.35 6.51
N ASP A 118 8.68 7.76 5.72
CA ASP A 118 8.55 8.08 4.29
C ASP A 118 7.92 9.47 4.05
N ILE A 119 7.20 10.04 5.02
CA ILE A 119 6.57 11.37 4.91
C ILE A 119 7.57 12.50 5.21
N ARG A 120 8.58 12.26 6.07
CA ARG A 120 9.53 13.30 6.50
C ARG A 120 10.75 13.46 5.58
N LEU A 121 10.97 12.54 4.64
CA LEU A 121 12.11 12.58 3.70
C LEU A 121 11.79 13.34 2.40
N THR A 122 10.59 13.92 2.27
CA THR A 122 10.18 14.72 1.10
C THR A 122 10.13 16.23 1.34
N ASP A 123 10.51 16.70 2.53
CA ASP A 123 10.72 18.14 2.76
C ASP A 123 12.18 18.47 2.43
N PRO A 124 12.45 19.25 1.36
CA PRO A 124 13.75 19.86 1.17
C PRO A 124 13.88 21.05 2.13
N ASP A 125 14.94 21.04 2.94
CA ASP A 125 15.54 22.28 3.47
C ASP A 125 16.12 23.12 2.32
#